data_AF-A0A3D4BSW4-F1
#
_entry.id   AF-A0A3D4BSW4-F1
#
_cell.length_a   1.000
_cell.length_b   1.000
_cell.length_c   1.000
_cell.angle_alpha   90.00
_cell.angle_beta   90.00
_cell.angle_gamma   90.00
#
_symmetry.space_group_name_H-M   'P 1'
#
loop_
_entity.id
_entity.type
_entity.pdbx_description
1 polymer ?
#
loop_
_entity_poly.entity_id
_entity_poly.type
_entity_poly.pdbx_seq_one_letter_code
_entity_poly.pdbx_strand_id
1 'polypeptide(L)'
;MTRTVTMNKVISQAGILEKVVTFYNGAETTQEHLSFDEETGVPLVSYTTNDFNDTISTATHLARWDYTDMGGSYQNEGIVIEGQVSDYLNYLVPGDMLINPTTQEKVWVTKNNGNLEVREKDGTLFSNANLRGFKLIRSGYSNKMGTTLSSVTTKGNPYQFFTSSSVDDVLQADAMTYSDELKIALDLGGVSASDTTGMALNPYAYAMKGVYKPSKSYFHLVDRSQIHEGQNSYDFHTRIQSDGIFKDFHVFDPEGGNSGWYLSNEIVLYDHNGFAIEEKDALGNYSAALYGYDRNLPIAVAQNAMYQEIAFESFEDYKSGSFSSPQYPYLEDPENTHLRIEGSLELSEKGDSHTGLYSFITGDPEIEANLDDLLEFTPGKQYLLQAWRKTSAGGALSVEVDNADPGIVAGKVSPSIEGWELVEVVFIAGTTHKLVFEGENSQYDDIKIHPLDAGFVGYVYDRYSHRVTAVLDANHFATVYSYDHDGVLVKTAKETERGYKTIQSTLRNTKQRSGTPQS
;
A
#
# COMPACT_ATOMS: atom_id res chain seq x y z
N MET A 1 -58.35 -13.26 2.10
CA MET A 1 -57.07 -13.60 1.44
C MET A 1 -55.99 -13.47 2.51
N THR A 2 -55.50 -14.58 3.05
CA THR A 2 -54.56 -14.58 4.17
C THR A 2 -53.14 -14.47 3.63
N ARG A 3 -52.41 -13.41 4.01
CA ARG A 3 -50.98 -13.27 3.71
C ARG A 3 -50.20 -13.90 4.87
N THR A 4 -49.53 -15.02 4.61
CA THR A 4 -48.63 -15.66 5.58
C THR A 4 -47.20 -15.20 5.28
N VAL A 5 -46.53 -14.62 6.27
CA VAL A 5 -45.09 -14.30 6.20
C VAL A 5 -44.36 -15.39 6.97
N THR A 6 -43.36 -16.01 6.35
CA THR A 6 -42.46 -16.97 7.01
C THR A 6 -41.11 -16.27 7.19
N MET A 7 -40.61 -16.22 8.42
CA MET A 7 -39.29 -15.67 8.75
C MET A 7 -38.39 -16.82 9.20
N ASN A 8 -37.22 -16.96 8.57
CA ASN A 8 -36.17 -17.86 9.03
C ASN A 8 -35.20 -17.05 9.90
N LYS A 9 -35.07 -17.41 11.18
CA LYS A 9 -34.03 -16.87 12.05
C LYS A 9 -32.85 -17.84 12.05
N VAL A 10 -31.75 -17.44 11.44
CA VAL A 10 -30.48 -18.17 11.54
C VAL A 10 -29.75 -17.61 12.77
N ILE A 11 -29.46 -18.47 13.75
CA ILE A 11 -28.61 -18.12 14.89
C ILE A 11 -27.28 -18.86 14.67
N SER A 12 -26.20 -18.11 14.51
CA SER A 12 -24.85 -18.66 14.48
C SER A 12 -24.21 -18.45 15.84
N GLN A 13 -23.61 -19.49 16.40
CA GLN A 13 -22.80 -19.42 17.61
C GLN A 13 -21.37 -19.79 17.23
N ALA A 14 -20.43 -18.86 17.44
CA ALA A 14 -19.02 -19.13 17.29
C ALA A 14 -18.43 -19.45 18.68
N GLY A 15 -17.55 -20.45 18.74
CA GLY A 15 -16.75 -20.68 19.94
C GLY A 15 -15.64 -19.63 20.03
N ILE A 16 -15.36 -19.14 21.24
CA ILE A 16 -14.23 -18.25 21.52
C ILE A 16 -13.11 -19.11 22.10
N LEU A 17 -11.88 -18.94 21.59
CA LEU A 17 -10.71 -19.65 22.11
C LEU A 17 -10.37 -19.10 23.50
N GLU A 18 -10.39 -19.95 24.52
CA GLU A 18 -10.08 -19.58 25.89
C GLU A 18 -8.61 -19.87 26.25
N LYS A 19 -8.07 -21.03 25.86
CA LYS A 19 -6.77 -21.50 26.32
C LYS A 19 -6.06 -22.38 25.30
N VAL A 20 -4.75 -22.20 25.17
CA VAL A 20 -3.83 -23.04 24.40
C VAL A 20 -2.69 -23.46 25.33
N VAL A 21 -2.41 -24.76 25.36
CA VAL A 21 -1.25 -25.32 26.10
C VAL A 21 -0.34 -26.01 25.11
N THR A 22 0.92 -25.56 25.04
CA THR A 22 1.93 -26.09 24.15
C THR A 22 2.96 -26.88 24.96
N PHE A 23 3.27 -28.09 24.50
CA PHE A 23 4.30 -28.95 25.08
C PHE A 23 5.47 -29.08 24.11
N TYR A 24 6.67 -28.71 24.53
CA TYR A 24 7.88 -28.85 23.71
C TYR A 24 9.06 -29.32 24.55
N ASN A 25 9.64 -30.48 24.21
CA ASN A 25 10.79 -31.08 24.91
C ASN A 25 10.64 -31.16 26.45
N GLY A 26 9.42 -31.32 26.96
CA GLY A 26 9.11 -31.38 28.39
C GLY A 26 8.85 -30.02 29.07
N ALA A 27 8.97 -28.91 28.34
CA ALA A 27 8.48 -27.60 28.77
C ALA A 27 7.01 -27.41 28.40
N GLU A 28 6.27 -26.72 29.27
CA GLU A 28 4.86 -26.37 29.09
C GLU A 28 4.72 -24.85 29.01
N THR A 29 4.10 -24.36 27.95
CA THR A 29 3.73 -22.95 27.79
C THR A 29 2.22 -22.84 27.69
N THR A 30 1.61 -22.11 28.61
CA THR A 30 0.17 -21.82 28.60
C THR A 30 -0.07 -20.41 28.09
N GLN A 31 -0.97 -20.27 27.12
CA GLN A 31 -1.60 -19.01 26.72
C GLN A 31 -3.09 -19.08 27.04
N GLU A 32 -3.65 -18.06 27.68
CA GLU A 32 -5.06 -18.02 28.05
C GLU A 32 -5.62 -16.60 27.92
N HIS A 33 -6.84 -16.51 27.40
CA HIS A 33 -7.57 -15.28 27.14
C HIS A 33 -8.57 -15.04 28.28
N LEU A 34 -8.37 -13.96 29.03
CA LEU A 34 -9.10 -13.68 30.28
C LEU A 34 -10.32 -12.77 30.08
N SER A 35 -10.26 -11.87 29.10
CA SER A 35 -11.31 -10.89 28.84
C SER A 35 -11.47 -10.72 27.35
N PHE A 36 -12.71 -10.53 26.92
CA PHE A 36 -13.09 -10.43 25.53
C PHE A 36 -13.95 -9.20 25.31
N ASP A 37 -13.87 -8.69 24.10
CA ASP A 37 -14.75 -7.66 23.61
C ASP A 37 -16.18 -8.17 23.44
N GLU A 38 -17.17 -7.41 23.89
CA GLU A 38 -18.58 -7.87 23.91
C GLU A 38 -19.20 -7.99 22.52
N GLU A 39 -18.79 -7.15 21.57
CA GLU A 39 -19.35 -7.11 20.21
C GLU A 39 -18.65 -8.10 19.28
N THR A 40 -17.32 -8.19 19.37
CA THR A 40 -16.51 -8.96 18.42
C THR A 40 -15.99 -10.29 18.96
N GLY A 41 -15.93 -10.47 20.28
CA GLY A 41 -15.28 -11.62 20.91
C GLY A 41 -13.74 -11.61 20.81
N VAL A 42 -13.13 -10.51 20.34
CA VAL A 42 -11.67 -10.35 20.30
C VAL A 42 -11.12 -10.33 21.74
N PRO A 43 -10.03 -11.05 22.05
CA PRO A 43 -9.43 -11.02 23.39
C PRO A 43 -8.83 -9.64 23.69
N LEU A 44 -9.25 -9.04 24.81
CA LEU A 44 -8.75 -7.75 25.32
C LEU A 44 -7.62 -7.93 26.34
N VAL A 45 -7.65 -9.03 27.10
CA VAL A 45 -6.60 -9.38 28.07
C VAL A 45 -6.26 -10.84 27.90
N SER A 46 -4.98 -11.13 27.74
CA SER A 46 -4.46 -12.50 27.66
C SER A 46 -3.21 -12.62 28.52
N TYR A 47 -2.91 -13.82 29.02
CA TYR A 47 -1.61 -14.10 29.63
C TYR A 47 -0.90 -15.24 28.93
N THR A 48 0.42 -15.24 29.02
CA THR A 48 1.28 -16.34 28.61
C THR A 48 2.31 -16.62 29.70
N THR A 49 2.66 -17.87 29.94
CA THR A 49 3.74 -18.25 30.86
C THR A 49 5.08 -18.20 30.13
N ASN A 50 6.08 -17.53 30.69
CA ASN A 50 7.45 -17.54 30.15
C ASN A 50 8.25 -18.77 30.61
N ASP A 51 9.52 -18.86 30.20
CA ASP A 51 10.45 -19.94 30.55
C ASP A 51 10.76 -20.04 32.06
N PHE A 52 10.39 -19.03 32.85
CA PHE A 52 10.56 -18.99 34.31
C PHE A 52 9.28 -19.36 35.07
N ASN A 53 8.22 -19.77 34.37
CA ASN A 53 6.87 -19.94 34.91
C ASN A 53 6.26 -18.65 35.48
N ASP A 54 6.76 -17.48 35.11
CA ASP A 54 6.14 -16.20 35.42
C ASP A 54 5.07 -15.89 34.36
N THR A 55 3.98 -15.25 34.79
CA THR A 55 2.91 -14.80 33.90
C THR A 55 3.23 -13.44 33.30
N ILE A 56 3.21 -13.36 31.98
CA ILE A 56 3.26 -12.11 31.23
C ILE A 56 1.88 -11.88 30.64
N SER A 57 1.31 -10.71 30.89
CA SER A 57 -0.02 -10.34 30.42
C SER A 57 0.07 -9.34 29.28
N THR A 58 -0.81 -9.47 28.30
CA THR A 58 -1.02 -8.48 27.24
C THR A 58 -2.43 -7.91 27.38
N ALA A 59 -2.53 -6.58 27.35
CA ALA A 59 -3.79 -5.85 27.29
C ALA A 59 -3.88 -5.06 25.97
N THR A 60 -5.08 -5.01 25.38
CA THR A 60 -5.33 -4.47 24.04
C THR A 60 -6.44 -3.42 24.07
N HIS A 61 -6.16 -2.23 23.54
CA HIS A 61 -7.10 -1.13 23.34
C HIS A 61 -7.59 -1.19 21.89
N LEU A 62 -8.89 -1.31 21.69
CA LEU A 62 -9.49 -1.34 20.36
C LEU A 62 -9.68 0.07 19.79
N ALA A 63 -9.33 0.25 18.51
CA ALA A 63 -9.36 1.55 17.85
C ALA A 63 -10.74 2.22 17.84
N ARG A 64 -11.82 1.43 17.85
CA ARG A 64 -13.18 1.97 17.81
C ARG A 64 -13.60 2.76 19.07
N TRP A 65 -12.87 2.61 20.17
CA TRP A 65 -13.16 3.36 21.41
C TRP A 65 -12.80 4.85 21.26
N ASP A 66 -11.77 5.17 20.48
CA ASP A 66 -11.39 6.54 20.11
C ASP A 66 -11.96 6.95 18.73
N TYR A 67 -11.96 6.03 17.76
CA TYR A 67 -12.48 6.24 16.41
C TYR A 67 -13.88 5.63 16.26
N THR A 68 -14.91 6.36 16.71
CA THR A 68 -16.30 5.85 16.73
C THR A 68 -16.80 5.33 15.36
N ASP A 69 -16.39 5.95 14.26
CA ASP A 69 -16.73 5.53 12.89
C ASP A 69 -16.07 4.20 12.45
N MET A 70 -15.16 3.63 13.24
CA MET A 70 -14.64 2.27 13.05
C MET A 70 -15.58 1.17 13.59
N GLY A 71 -16.71 1.57 14.17
CA GLY A 71 -17.76 0.68 14.68
C GLY A 71 -18.45 -0.18 13.61
N GLY A 72 -19.47 -0.93 14.03
CA GLY A 72 -20.21 -1.85 13.18
C GLY A 72 -21.27 -1.15 12.32
N SER A 73 -21.35 -1.50 11.03
CA SER A 73 -22.35 -0.93 10.10
C SER A 73 -23.79 -1.23 10.51
N TYR A 74 -24.03 -2.31 11.26
CA TYR A 74 -25.36 -2.72 11.72
C TYR A 74 -26.10 -1.65 12.55
N GLN A 75 -25.40 -0.65 13.08
CA GLN A 75 -25.98 0.39 13.93
C GLN A 75 -26.99 1.25 13.17
N ASN A 76 -26.76 1.51 11.88
CA ASN A 76 -27.63 2.37 11.07
C ASN A 76 -27.97 1.78 9.68
N GLU A 77 -27.34 0.67 9.29
CA GLU A 77 -27.58 0.06 7.98
C GLU A 77 -29.03 -0.37 7.80
N GLY A 78 -29.63 0.07 6.69
CA GLY A 78 -31.02 -0.24 6.36
C GLY A 78 -32.06 0.73 6.92
N ILE A 79 -31.67 1.81 7.62
CA ILE A 79 -32.58 2.90 8.00
C ILE A 79 -33.32 3.43 6.76
N VAL A 80 -34.62 3.68 6.92
CA VAL A 80 -35.46 4.35 5.91
C VAL A 80 -35.90 5.68 6.49
N ILE A 81 -35.61 6.76 5.78
CA ILE A 81 -35.98 8.12 6.18
C ILE A 81 -37.41 8.38 5.73
N GLU A 82 -38.29 8.75 6.67
CA GLU A 82 -39.70 9.05 6.39
C GLU A 82 -40.05 10.51 6.74
N GLY A 83 -39.25 11.47 6.24
CA GLY A 83 -39.50 12.89 6.50
C GLY A 83 -38.28 13.78 6.26
N GLN A 84 -38.12 14.77 7.14
CA GLN A 84 -36.99 15.69 7.10
C GLN A 84 -35.72 14.96 7.55
N VAL A 85 -34.61 15.18 6.84
CA VAL A 85 -33.32 14.58 7.22
C VAL A 85 -32.84 15.03 8.60
N SER A 86 -33.22 16.26 9.02
CA SER A 86 -32.90 16.82 10.33
C SER A 86 -33.32 15.94 11.50
N ASP A 87 -34.41 15.17 11.33
CA ASP A 87 -34.97 14.32 12.37
C ASP A 87 -34.13 13.04 12.57
N TYR A 88 -33.28 12.70 11.60
CA TYR A 88 -32.49 11.48 11.56
C TYR A 88 -31.00 11.73 11.80
N LEU A 89 -30.55 12.96 12.00
CA LEU A 89 -29.11 13.29 12.12
C LEU A 89 -28.40 12.59 13.28
N ASN A 90 -29.12 12.20 14.34
CA ASN A 90 -28.54 11.44 15.46
C ASN A 90 -28.27 9.96 15.13
N TYR A 91 -28.82 9.47 14.01
CA TYR A 91 -28.67 8.08 13.55
C TYR A 91 -27.78 7.98 12.30
N LEU A 92 -27.36 9.13 11.77
CA LEU A 92 -26.52 9.22 10.58
C LEU A 92 -25.10 9.59 11.01
N VAL A 93 -24.13 9.04 10.30
CA VAL A 93 -22.72 9.36 10.45
C VAL A 93 -22.16 9.85 9.12
N PRO A 94 -21.06 10.63 9.14
CA PRO A 94 -20.38 11.04 7.92
C PRO A 94 -19.99 9.82 7.08
N GLY A 95 -20.24 9.87 5.77
CA GLY A 95 -19.98 8.78 4.84
C GLY A 95 -21.17 7.85 4.57
N ASP A 96 -22.28 7.96 5.31
CA ASP A 96 -23.51 7.23 5.00
C ASP A 96 -24.00 7.56 3.57
N MET A 97 -24.30 6.51 2.79
CA MET A 97 -24.90 6.63 1.46
C MET A 97 -26.37 6.24 1.50
N LEU A 98 -27.21 7.21 1.14
CA LEU A 98 -28.66 7.08 1.05
C LEU A 98 -29.04 6.95 -0.43
N ILE A 99 -29.99 6.06 -0.73
CA ILE A 99 -30.56 5.92 -2.06
C ILE A 99 -32.08 6.04 -2.01
N ASN A 100 -32.66 6.75 -2.96
CA ASN A 100 -34.08 6.62 -3.24
C ASN A 100 -34.31 5.36 -4.09
N PRO A 101 -34.99 4.32 -3.58
CA PRO A 101 -35.16 3.07 -4.30
C PRO A 101 -35.99 3.22 -5.59
N THR A 102 -36.80 4.29 -5.69
CA THR A 102 -37.66 4.55 -6.86
C THR A 102 -36.90 5.31 -7.95
N THR A 103 -36.24 6.41 -7.60
CA THR A 103 -35.53 7.27 -8.57
C THR A 103 -34.08 6.84 -8.83
N GLN A 104 -33.54 5.94 -7.99
CA GLN A 104 -32.11 5.55 -7.95
C GLN A 104 -31.15 6.72 -7.65
N GLU A 105 -31.68 7.85 -7.19
CA GLU A 105 -30.92 9.02 -6.76
C GLU A 105 -30.11 8.69 -5.50
N LYS A 106 -28.82 9.02 -5.52
CA LYS A 106 -27.87 8.75 -4.44
C LYS A 106 -27.38 10.04 -3.84
N VAL A 107 -27.35 10.09 -2.52
CA VAL A 107 -26.83 11.21 -1.74
C VAL A 107 -25.98 10.68 -0.60
N TRP A 108 -25.05 11.51 -0.12
CA TRP A 108 -24.12 11.14 0.95
C TRP A 108 -24.23 12.11 2.11
N VAL A 109 -24.11 11.58 3.32
CA VAL A 109 -24.01 12.38 4.54
C VAL A 109 -22.56 12.84 4.70
N THR A 110 -22.38 14.12 4.95
CA THR A 110 -21.08 14.79 5.11
C THR A 110 -21.08 15.64 6.38
N LYS A 111 -19.91 15.99 6.89
CA LYS A 111 -19.77 16.85 8.08
C LYS A 111 -19.09 18.15 7.70
N ASN A 112 -19.72 19.27 8.03
CA ASN A 112 -19.22 20.61 7.77
C ASN A 112 -19.29 21.45 9.05
N ASN A 113 -18.15 21.95 9.53
CA ASN A 113 -18.03 22.70 10.79
C ASN A 113 -18.75 22.04 11.99
N GLY A 114 -18.72 20.70 12.06
CA GLY A 114 -19.36 19.92 13.12
C GLY A 114 -20.82 19.52 12.86
N ASN A 115 -21.49 20.10 11.86
CA ASN A 115 -22.87 19.78 11.52
C ASN A 115 -22.94 18.77 10.36
N LEU A 116 -23.90 17.85 10.43
CA LEU A 116 -24.16 16.91 9.34
C LEU A 116 -25.00 17.58 8.24
N GLU A 117 -24.59 17.39 7.00
CA GLU A 117 -25.21 17.89 5.78
C GLU A 117 -25.33 16.76 4.77
N VAL A 118 -26.31 16.82 3.87
CA VAL A 118 -26.44 15.85 2.76
C VAL A 118 -26.00 16.50 1.45
N ARG A 119 -25.17 15.79 0.69
CA ARG A 119 -24.59 16.25 -0.57
C ARG A 119 -24.77 15.25 -1.69
N GLU A 120 -24.81 15.76 -2.91
CA GLU A 120 -24.82 14.95 -4.12
C GLU A 120 -23.42 14.42 -4.45
N LYS A 121 -23.30 13.63 -5.52
CA LYS A 121 -22.02 13.04 -5.95
C LYS A 121 -21.00 14.12 -6.34
N ASP A 122 -21.47 15.19 -6.98
CA ASP A 122 -20.65 16.34 -7.38
C ASP A 122 -20.29 17.27 -6.21
N GLY A 123 -20.73 16.92 -4.99
CA GLY A 123 -20.53 17.58 -3.70
C GLY A 123 -21.27 18.91 -3.50
N THR A 124 -22.23 19.22 -4.38
CA THR A 124 -23.23 20.25 -4.11
C THR A 124 -24.15 19.84 -2.96
N LEU A 125 -24.69 20.84 -2.24
CA LEU A 125 -25.67 20.59 -1.17
C LEU A 125 -26.97 20.05 -1.77
N PHE A 126 -27.47 18.97 -1.19
CA PHE A 126 -28.73 18.40 -1.62
C PHE A 126 -29.88 19.35 -1.24
N SER A 127 -30.51 19.94 -2.25
CA SER A 127 -31.46 21.05 -2.06
C SER A 127 -32.79 20.65 -1.41
N ASN A 128 -33.13 19.36 -1.39
CA ASN A 128 -34.37 18.85 -0.84
C ASN A 128 -34.19 18.33 0.59
N ALA A 129 -34.71 19.06 1.57
CA ALA A 129 -34.66 18.67 2.98
C ALA A 129 -35.53 17.43 3.31
N ASN A 130 -36.43 17.03 2.41
CA ASN A 130 -37.31 15.88 2.56
C ASN A 130 -36.77 14.65 1.82
N LEU A 131 -36.09 13.78 2.58
CA LEU A 131 -35.55 12.51 2.09
C LEU A 131 -36.53 11.35 2.28
N ARG A 132 -37.84 11.61 2.27
CA ARG A 132 -38.86 10.57 2.43
C ARG A 132 -38.68 9.45 1.39
N GLY A 133 -38.57 8.22 1.90
CA GLY A 133 -38.38 7.02 1.11
C GLY A 133 -36.92 6.71 0.78
N PHE A 134 -35.96 7.58 1.12
CA PHE A 134 -34.55 7.24 1.00
C PHE A 134 -34.18 6.17 2.02
N LYS A 135 -33.38 5.21 1.57
CA LYS A 135 -32.85 4.12 2.37
C LYS A 135 -31.34 4.23 2.48
N LEU A 136 -30.82 4.05 3.68
CA LEU A 136 -29.39 3.87 3.92
C LEU A 136 -28.98 2.48 3.44
N ILE A 137 -28.14 2.45 2.41
CA ILE A 137 -27.67 1.21 1.76
C ILE A 137 -26.19 0.97 1.96
N ARG A 138 -25.43 1.97 2.42
CA ARG A 138 -24.05 1.81 2.87
C ARG A 138 -23.83 2.74 4.05
N SER A 139 -23.39 2.16 5.16
CA SER A 139 -23.03 2.89 6.36
C SER A 139 -21.69 3.59 6.21
N GLY A 140 -21.52 4.74 6.87
CA GLY A 140 -20.25 5.40 7.11
C GLY A 140 -19.40 4.68 8.17
N TYR A 141 -20.00 3.81 8.99
CA TYR A 141 -19.25 2.92 9.87
C TYR A 141 -18.44 1.91 9.04
N SER A 142 -17.13 1.87 9.24
CA SER A 142 -16.21 1.10 8.41
C SER A 142 -16.13 -0.40 8.76
N ASN A 143 -16.85 -0.85 9.79
CA ASN A 143 -16.91 -2.24 10.24
C ASN A 143 -15.54 -2.82 10.62
N LYS A 144 -14.72 -2.02 11.33
CA LYS A 144 -13.35 -2.34 11.77
C LYS A 144 -13.28 -2.53 13.28
N MET A 145 -14.27 -3.24 13.83
CA MET A 145 -14.47 -3.30 15.28
C MET A 145 -13.35 -4.01 16.04
N GLY A 146 -12.67 -4.98 15.41
CA GLY A 146 -11.57 -5.75 16.03
C GLY A 146 -10.18 -5.15 15.86
N THR A 147 -10.07 -3.96 15.27
CA THR A 147 -8.79 -3.31 15.02
C THR A 147 -8.19 -2.76 16.31
N THR A 148 -6.89 -2.97 16.52
CA THR A 148 -6.16 -2.55 17.72
C THR A 148 -5.53 -1.17 17.54
N LEU A 149 -5.69 -0.29 18.53
CA LEU A 149 -5.04 1.01 18.58
C LEU A 149 -3.79 1.00 19.43
N SER A 150 -3.78 0.31 20.57
CA SER A 150 -2.58 0.16 21.38
C SER A 150 -2.59 -1.18 22.10
N SER A 151 -1.40 -1.72 22.31
CA SER A 151 -1.21 -2.89 23.15
C SER A 151 -0.09 -2.66 24.16
N VAL A 152 -0.24 -3.27 25.34
CA VAL A 152 0.79 -3.26 26.38
C VAL A 152 1.03 -4.68 26.86
N THR A 153 2.30 -5.04 27.02
CA THR A 153 2.73 -6.30 27.63
C THR A 153 3.39 -6.00 28.98
N THR A 154 2.86 -6.56 30.05
CA THR A 154 3.23 -6.26 31.45
C THR A 154 3.34 -7.51 32.32
N LYS A 155 4.19 -7.47 33.35
CA LYS A 155 4.19 -8.46 34.46
C LYS A 155 3.24 -8.07 35.60
N GLY A 156 2.82 -6.81 35.63
CA GLY A 156 1.92 -6.24 36.63
C GLY A 156 0.46 -6.53 36.31
N ASN A 157 -0.43 -5.69 36.83
CA ASN A 157 -1.87 -5.84 36.61
C ASN A 157 -2.30 -5.28 35.24
N PRO A 158 -2.68 -6.12 34.25
CA PRO A 158 -3.05 -5.65 32.91
C PRO A 158 -4.30 -4.76 32.90
N TYR A 159 -5.18 -4.85 33.91
CA TYR A 159 -6.41 -4.05 33.95
C TYR A 159 -6.17 -2.56 34.31
N GLN A 160 -4.96 -2.20 34.78
CA GLN A 160 -4.56 -0.80 34.94
C GLN A 160 -4.60 -0.06 33.59
N PHE A 161 -4.33 -0.76 32.49
CA PHE A 161 -4.32 -0.19 31.14
C PHE A 161 -5.65 0.45 30.72
N PHE A 162 -6.78 -0.05 31.25
CA PHE A 162 -8.11 0.46 30.93
C PHE A 162 -8.64 1.48 31.96
N THR A 163 -7.93 1.67 33.07
CA THR A 163 -8.45 2.41 34.23
C THR A 163 -7.54 3.55 34.70
N SER A 164 -6.31 3.58 34.20
CA SER A 164 -5.26 4.52 34.59
C SER A 164 -4.43 4.91 33.38
N SER A 165 -3.84 6.11 33.41
CA SER A 165 -2.85 6.54 32.41
C SER A 165 -1.47 5.92 32.63
N SER A 166 -1.23 5.24 33.76
CA SER A 166 0.02 4.52 34.06
C SER A 166 -0.24 3.04 34.30
N VAL A 167 0.68 2.20 33.86
CA VAL A 167 0.66 0.74 34.03
C VAL A 167 1.99 0.31 34.63
N ASP A 168 1.94 -0.51 35.67
CA ASP A 168 3.14 -1.00 36.35
C ASP A 168 3.80 -2.13 35.54
N ASP A 169 5.11 -2.31 35.71
CA ASP A 169 5.88 -3.46 35.20
C ASP A 169 5.75 -3.74 33.69
N VAL A 170 5.65 -2.68 32.88
CA VAL A 170 5.54 -2.79 31.42
C VAL A 170 6.87 -3.22 30.80
N LEU A 171 6.79 -4.18 29.90
CA LEU A 171 7.92 -4.73 29.13
C LEU A 171 7.98 -4.21 27.70
N GLN A 172 6.81 -4.04 27.09
CA GLN A 172 6.65 -3.60 25.70
C GLN A 172 5.31 -2.89 25.54
N ALA A 173 5.29 -1.88 24.68
CA ALA A 173 4.06 -1.25 24.25
C ALA A 173 4.21 -0.73 22.82
N ASP A 174 3.13 -0.85 22.05
CA ASP A 174 3.00 -0.40 20.67
C ASP A 174 1.63 0.27 20.46
N ALA A 175 1.56 1.14 19.46
CA ALA A 175 0.32 1.80 19.08
C ALA A 175 0.24 2.08 17.59
N MET A 176 -0.99 2.18 17.07
CA MET A 176 -1.30 2.50 15.69
C MET A 176 -2.50 3.47 15.66
N THR A 177 -2.33 4.60 15.00
CA THR A 177 -3.44 5.52 14.72
C THR A 177 -4.04 5.24 13.36
N TYR A 178 -5.27 5.69 13.18
CA TYR A 178 -6.03 5.49 11.94
C TYR A 178 -6.50 6.84 11.40
N SER A 179 -6.65 6.92 10.09
CA SER A 179 -7.23 8.07 9.42
C SER A 179 -8.25 7.60 8.40
N ASP A 180 -9.37 8.31 8.31
CA ASP A 180 -10.37 8.15 7.26
C ASP A 180 -10.03 8.97 6.02
N GLU A 181 -9.05 9.88 6.11
CA GLU A 181 -8.62 10.72 5.00
C GLU A 181 -7.64 9.95 4.12
N LEU A 182 -8.09 9.69 2.90
CA LEU A 182 -7.23 9.24 1.84
C LEU A 182 -6.47 10.46 1.31
N LYS A 183 -5.22 10.61 1.74
CA LYS A 183 -4.21 11.32 0.95
C LYS A 183 -3.89 10.44 -0.25
N ILE A 184 -4.80 10.43 -1.20
CA ILE A 184 -4.52 9.89 -2.51
C ILE A 184 -3.42 10.79 -3.04
N ALA A 185 -2.27 10.20 -3.41
CA ALA A 185 -1.44 10.84 -4.42
C ALA A 185 -2.45 11.07 -5.52
N LEU A 186 -2.88 12.32 -5.71
CA LEU A 186 -3.78 12.63 -6.79
C LEU A 186 -2.97 12.27 -8.02
N ASP A 187 -3.15 11.02 -8.42
CA ASP A 187 -2.93 10.42 -9.71
C ASP A 187 -3.94 11.19 -10.57
N LEU A 188 -3.68 12.48 -10.69
CA LEU A 188 -4.36 13.55 -11.40
C LEU A 188 -3.19 14.25 -12.08
N GLY A 189 -2.43 13.48 -12.85
CA GLY A 189 -1.60 14.04 -13.88
C GLY A 189 -2.41 15.09 -14.64
N GLY A 190 -1.93 16.33 -14.58
CA GLY A 190 -2.39 17.40 -15.46
C GLY A 190 -3.66 18.16 -15.07
N VAL A 191 -4.33 17.92 -13.93
CA VAL A 191 -5.27 18.95 -13.44
C VAL A 191 -4.45 20.00 -12.71
N SER A 192 -3.92 20.96 -13.47
CA SER A 192 -3.34 22.19 -12.92
C SER A 192 -4.26 22.72 -11.82
N ALA A 193 -3.71 23.21 -10.70
CA ALA A 193 -4.52 23.76 -9.61
C ALA A 193 -5.52 24.85 -10.07
N SER A 194 -5.33 25.42 -11.26
CA SER A 194 -6.28 26.27 -11.99
C SER A 194 -7.57 25.57 -12.45
N ASP A 195 -7.57 24.29 -12.81
CA ASP A 195 -8.76 23.53 -13.22
C ASP A 195 -9.56 22.95 -12.03
N THR A 196 -8.96 22.86 -10.84
CA THR A 196 -9.68 22.51 -9.60
C THR A 196 -10.47 23.68 -9.00
N THR A 197 -10.41 24.87 -9.59
CA THR A 197 -11.12 26.07 -9.13
C THR A 197 -12.62 25.99 -9.48
N GLY A 198 -13.34 25.00 -8.95
CA GLY A 198 -14.79 24.87 -9.12
C GLY A 198 -15.41 23.49 -8.88
N MET A 199 -14.62 22.42 -8.87
CA MET A 199 -15.16 21.07 -8.64
C MET A 199 -15.16 20.74 -7.14
N ALA A 200 -16.26 21.09 -6.46
CA ALA A 200 -16.48 20.73 -5.07
C ALA A 200 -16.83 19.23 -4.94
N LEU A 201 -15.98 18.30 -5.36
CA LEU A 201 -16.29 16.86 -5.34
C LEU A 201 -16.63 16.35 -3.94
N ASN A 202 -17.54 15.38 -3.86
CA ASN A 202 -17.88 14.73 -2.59
C ASN A 202 -16.82 13.67 -2.23
N PRO A 203 -16.01 13.87 -1.16
CA PRO A 203 -14.91 12.96 -0.86
C PRO A 203 -15.36 11.54 -0.53
N TYR A 204 -16.55 11.35 0.05
CA TYR A 204 -17.08 10.01 0.35
C TYR A 204 -17.56 9.26 -0.89
N ALA A 205 -18.02 9.99 -1.92
CA ALA A 205 -18.47 9.38 -3.17
C ALA A 205 -17.32 8.81 -4.01
N TYR A 206 -16.12 9.41 -3.89
CA TYR A 206 -14.89 8.97 -4.56
C TYR A 206 -13.97 8.17 -3.65
N ALA A 207 -14.49 7.71 -2.50
CA ALA A 207 -13.75 6.97 -1.48
C ALA A 207 -12.54 7.71 -0.90
N MET A 208 -12.37 9.01 -1.14
CA MET A 208 -11.32 9.84 -0.53
C MET A 208 -11.51 10.04 0.98
N LYS A 209 -12.71 9.77 1.50
CA LYS A 209 -13.03 9.71 2.93
C LYS A 209 -13.95 8.55 3.28
N GLY A 210 -14.01 8.21 4.57
CA GLY A 210 -14.95 7.20 5.13
C GLY A 210 -14.43 5.76 5.12
N VAL A 211 -13.16 5.54 4.75
CA VAL A 211 -12.51 4.24 4.89
C VAL A 211 -11.30 4.41 5.78
N TYR A 212 -11.43 4.05 7.05
CA TYR A 212 -10.33 4.13 8.02
C TYR A 212 -9.20 3.18 7.64
N LYS A 213 -8.00 3.72 7.55
CA LYS A 213 -6.76 2.98 7.27
C LYS A 213 -5.70 3.31 8.31
N PRO A 214 -4.73 2.43 8.57
CA PRO A 214 -3.57 2.76 9.39
C PRO A 214 -2.95 4.09 8.96
N SER A 215 -2.48 4.92 9.88
CA SER A 215 -1.85 6.20 9.51
C SER A 215 -0.44 6.26 10.06
N LYS A 216 -0.30 6.05 11.37
CA LYS A 216 1.00 6.15 12.04
C LYS A 216 1.16 4.97 12.98
N SER A 217 2.36 4.41 12.99
CA SER A 217 2.78 3.38 13.94
C SER A 217 3.74 3.98 14.95
N TYR A 218 3.59 3.59 16.21
CA TYR A 218 4.36 4.10 17.33
C TYR A 218 4.91 2.96 18.17
N PHE A 219 6.09 3.21 18.75
CA PHE A 219 6.69 2.36 19.76
C PHE A 219 7.02 3.20 20.99
N HIS A 220 6.92 2.57 22.17
CA HIS A 220 7.32 3.22 23.41
C HIS A 220 8.82 3.00 23.67
N LEU A 221 9.56 4.08 23.90
CA LEU A 221 11.01 4.05 24.16
C LEU A 221 11.36 4.90 25.38
N VAL A 222 11.85 4.22 26.42
CA VAL A 222 12.33 4.83 27.66
C VAL A 222 13.47 3.99 28.21
N ASP A 223 14.18 4.55 29.20
CA ASP A 223 15.11 3.79 30.01
C ASP A 223 14.42 2.61 30.68
N ARG A 224 15.15 1.51 30.81
CA ARG A 224 14.69 0.30 31.47
C ARG A 224 15.33 0.15 32.84
N SER A 225 14.56 -0.32 33.81
CA SER A 225 15.05 -0.62 35.14
C SER A 225 15.95 -1.85 35.12
N GLN A 226 17.01 -1.80 35.92
CA GLN A 226 17.94 -2.90 36.15
C GLN A 226 18.22 -2.98 37.65
N ILE A 227 18.21 -4.19 38.21
CA ILE A 227 18.36 -4.39 39.65
C ILE A 227 19.66 -3.79 40.22
N HIS A 228 20.72 -3.72 39.40
CA HIS A 228 22.04 -3.26 39.84
C HIS A 228 22.44 -1.88 39.27
N GLU A 229 21.47 -1.06 38.91
CA GLU A 229 21.72 0.27 38.38
C GLU A 229 22.53 1.15 39.36
N GLY A 230 23.67 1.69 38.92
CA GLY A 230 24.51 2.61 39.71
C GLY A 230 25.52 1.97 40.68
N GLN A 231 25.72 0.65 40.64
CA GLN A 231 26.73 -0.05 41.47
C GLN A 231 27.97 -0.40 40.63
N ASN A 232 29.18 -0.01 41.08
CA ASN A 232 30.46 -0.34 40.42
C ASN A 232 31.05 -1.66 40.96
N SER A 233 30.54 -2.82 40.50
CA SER A 233 31.11 -4.14 40.83
C SER A 233 31.26 -4.99 39.57
N TYR A 234 32.30 -5.83 39.53
CA TYR A 234 32.69 -6.66 38.39
C TYR A 234 31.83 -7.93 38.19
N ASP A 235 30.75 -8.12 38.96
CA ASP A 235 29.92 -9.33 38.99
C ASP A 235 28.43 -9.05 38.76
N PHE A 236 28.11 -8.23 37.76
CA PHE A 236 26.72 -7.94 37.39
C PHE A 236 26.36 -8.60 36.07
N HIS A 237 25.72 -9.76 36.19
CA HIS A 237 25.03 -10.40 35.08
C HIS A 237 23.60 -9.85 35.01
N THR A 238 23.15 -9.46 33.81
CA THR A 238 21.76 -9.08 33.55
C THR A 238 20.83 -10.21 34.00
N ARG A 239 19.88 -9.89 34.87
CA ARG A 239 18.87 -10.85 35.32
C ARG A 239 17.69 -10.80 34.37
N ILE A 240 17.71 -11.67 33.37
CA ILE A 240 16.66 -11.77 32.34
C ILE A 240 15.25 -11.99 32.91
N GLN A 241 15.12 -12.50 34.14
CA GLN A 241 13.82 -12.66 34.80
C GLN A 241 13.23 -11.35 35.31
N SER A 242 14.04 -10.37 35.70
CA SER A 242 13.58 -9.20 36.47
C SER A 242 13.96 -7.85 35.86
N ASP A 243 15.06 -7.80 35.11
CA ASP A 243 15.51 -6.58 34.44
C ASP A 243 14.68 -6.32 33.18
N GLY A 244 14.68 -5.06 32.71
CA GLY A 244 14.09 -4.70 31.43
C GLY A 244 12.68 -4.12 31.50
N ILE A 245 12.14 -3.82 32.68
CA ILE A 245 10.87 -3.10 32.83
C ILE A 245 11.07 -1.63 32.46
N PHE A 246 10.09 -0.98 31.82
CA PHE A 246 10.12 0.47 31.57
C PHE A 246 10.13 1.26 32.87
N LYS A 247 11.02 2.25 32.99
CA LYS A 247 11.10 3.11 34.19
C LYS A 247 9.93 4.08 34.32
N ASP A 248 9.38 4.49 33.19
CA ASP A 248 8.25 5.41 33.10
C ASP A 248 7.37 4.96 31.93
N PHE A 249 6.06 4.89 32.12
CA PHE A 249 5.15 4.45 31.07
C PHE A 249 3.80 5.15 31.21
N HIS A 250 3.35 5.71 30.09
CA HIS A 250 2.01 6.26 29.96
C HIS A 250 1.27 5.62 28.78
N VAL A 251 -0.02 5.34 28.99
CA VAL A 251 -0.91 4.82 27.95
C VAL A 251 -0.96 5.79 26.78
N PHE A 252 -0.92 5.25 25.55
CA PHE A 252 -1.02 6.04 24.33
C PHE A 252 -2.40 6.70 24.21
N ASP A 253 -2.42 7.99 23.91
CA ASP A 253 -3.61 8.80 23.67
C ASP A 253 -3.52 9.41 22.25
N PRO A 254 -4.36 8.99 21.29
CA PRO A 254 -4.29 9.47 19.90
C PRO A 254 -4.51 10.99 19.76
N GLU A 255 -5.15 11.64 20.74
CA GLU A 255 -5.40 13.10 20.76
C GLU A 255 -4.45 13.86 21.69
N GLY A 256 -3.63 13.13 22.46
CA GLY A 256 -2.83 13.67 23.56
C GLY A 256 -1.34 13.88 23.26
N GLY A 257 -0.64 14.42 24.26
CA GLY A 257 0.81 14.53 24.26
C GLY A 257 1.46 13.21 24.67
N ASN A 258 1.85 12.38 23.69
CA ASN A 258 2.40 11.04 23.92
C ASN A 258 3.90 11.06 24.27
N SER A 259 4.26 11.56 25.45
CA SER A 259 5.66 11.49 25.93
C SER A 259 6.14 10.03 26.07
N GLY A 260 7.37 9.74 25.63
CA GLY A 260 7.92 8.37 25.62
C GLY A 260 7.49 7.54 24.40
N TRP A 261 6.55 8.02 23.60
CA TRP A 261 6.15 7.39 22.34
C TRP A 261 6.82 8.04 21.15
N TYR A 262 7.35 7.20 20.27
CA TYR A 262 8.06 7.64 19.07
C TYR A 262 7.40 7.04 17.85
N LEU A 263 7.26 7.87 16.82
CA LEU A 263 6.79 7.44 15.50
C LEU A 263 7.82 6.44 14.93
N SER A 264 7.39 5.26 14.52
CA SER A 264 8.21 4.32 13.75
C SER A 264 8.04 4.50 12.24
N ASN A 265 6.78 4.68 11.82
CA ASN A 265 6.39 4.79 10.42
C ASN A 265 5.12 5.64 10.29
N GLU A 266 5.06 6.45 9.24
CA GLU A 266 3.88 7.20 8.82
C GLU A 266 3.56 6.84 7.37
N ILE A 267 2.35 6.35 7.12
CA ILE A 267 1.85 6.15 5.76
C ILE A 267 1.37 7.51 5.25
N VAL A 268 2.05 8.02 4.22
CA VAL A 268 1.83 9.37 3.69
C VAL A 268 0.77 9.32 2.60
N LEU A 269 0.87 8.34 1.69
CA LEU A 269 -0.01 8.22 0.54
C LEU A 269 -0.53 6.79 0.37
N TYR A 270 -1.75 6.73 -0.14
CA TYR A 270 -2.46 5.50 -0.48
C TYR A 270 -2.92 5.55 -1.93
N ASP A 271 -2.98 4.40 -2.58
CA ASP A 271 -3.67 4.30 -3.86
C ASP A 271 -5.20 4.20 -3.68
N HIS A 272 -5.91 4.17 -4.81
CA HIS A 272 -7.36 4.02 -4.85
C HIS A 272 -7.86 2.70 -4.22
N ASN A 273 -7.11 1.62 -4.37
CA ASN A 273 -7.45 0.30 -3.82
C ASN A 273 -7.14 0.21 -2.30
N GLY A 274 -6.36 1.16 -1.78
CA GLY A 274 -5.98 1.29 -0.39
C GLY A 274 -4.69 0.61 0.03
N PHE A 275 -3.83 0.29 -0.92
CA PHE A 275 -2.44 -0.03 -0.68
C PHE A 275 -1.66 1.23 -0.33
N ALA A 276 -0.75 1.13 0.64
CA ALA A 276 0.22 2.18 0.91
C ALA A 276 1.19 2.29 -0.27
N ILE A 277 1.35 3.50 -0.81
CA ILE A 277 2.23 3.78 -1.96
C ILE A 277 3.36 4.74 -1.59
N GLU A 278 3.24 5.45 -0.47
CA GLU A 278 4.31 6.26 0.11
C GLU A 278 4.29 6.17 1.63
N GLU A 279 5.44 5.89 2.23
CA GLU A 279 5.63 5.82 3.67
C GLU A 279 6.89 6.60 4.08
N LYS A 280 6.94 7.04 5.33
CA LYS A 280 8.02 7.82 5.91
C LYS A 280 8.44 7.24 7.25
N ASP A 281 9.72 6.94 7.39
CA ASP A 281 10.27 6.42 8.64
C ASP A 281 10.44 7.52 9.73
N ALA A 282 10.82 7.09 10.93
CA ALA A 282 11.08 7.97 12.07
C ALA A 282 12.17 9.04 11.83
N LEU A 283 13.12 8.78 10.92
CA LEU A 283 14.21 9.69 10.57
C LEU A 283 13.80 10.67 9.46
N GLY A 284 12.64 10.43 8.84
CA GLY A 284 12.07 11.22 7.77
C GLY A 284 12.49 10.76 6.37
N ASN A 285 13.07 9.57 6.23
CA ASN A 285 13.36 8.98 4.92
C ASN A 285 12.06 8.42 4.32
N TYR A 286 11.86 8.67 3.04
CA TYR A 286 10.69 8.22 2.31
C TYR A 286 10.93 6.85 1.65
N SER A 287 9.88 6.07 1.50
CA SER A 287 9.85 4.89 0.66
C SER A 287 8.55 4.88 -0.14
N ALA A 288 8.62 4.36 -1.35
CA ALA A 288 7.49 4.38 -2.28
C ALA A 288 7.35 3.04 -3.01
N ALA A 289 6.12 2.73 -3.42
CA ALA A 289 5.79 1.55 -4.19
C ALA A 289 4.87 1.90 -5.36
N LEU A 290 5.22 1.42 -6.56
CA LEU A 290 4.40 1.52 -7.76
C LEU A 290 3.64 0.22 -7.95
N TYR A 291 2.37 0.32 -8.36
CA TYR A 291 1.49 -0.82 -8.59
C TYR A 291 0.95 -0.81 -10.02
N GLY A 292 1.04 -1.97 -10.70
CA GLY A 292 0.47 -2.23 -12.02
C GLY A 292 -0.53 -3.38 -11.97
N TYR A 293 -0.96 -3.85 -13.15
CA TYR A 293 -1.92 -4.95 -13.33
C TYR A 293 -3.23 -4.67 -12.60
N ASP A 294 -3.93 -3.61 -13.02
CA ASP A 294 -5.13 -3.08 -12.38
C ASP A 294 -4.88 -2.68 -10.91
N ARG A 295 -3.69 -2.14 -10.58
CA ARG A 295 -3.26 -1.72 -9.23
C ARG A 295 -3.29 -2.84 -8.19
N ASN A 296 -2.98 -4.07 -8.59
CA ASN A 296 -3.01 -5.22 -7.69
C ASN A 296 -1.63 -5.79 -7.38
N LEU A 297 -0.63 -5.52 -8.21
CA LEU A 297 0.71 -6.09 -8.07
C LEU A 297 1.77 -4.99 -7.96
N PRO A 298 2.68 -5.05 -6.98
CA PRO A 298 3.78 -4.10 -6.90
C PRO A 298 4.75 -4.34 -8.05
N ILE A 299 4.93 -3.34 -8.90
CA ILE A 299 5.86 -3.38 -10.05
C ILE A 299 7.18 -2.68 -9.74
N ALA A 300 7.22 -1.80 -8.74
CA ALA A 300 8.47 -1.23 -8.26
C ALA A 300 8.40 -0.87 -6.78
N VAL A 301 9.54 -0.92 -6.10
CA VAL A 301 9.72 -0.43 -4.74
C VAL A 301 11.00 0.38 -4.66
N ALA A 302 10.90 1.59 -4.13
CA ALA A 302 12.02 2.49 -3.90
C ALA A 302 12.18 2.85 -2.42
N GLN A 303 13.42 2.90 -1.95
CA GLN A 303 13.79 3.43 -0.64
C GLN A 303 14.57 4.73 -0.83
N ASN A 304 14.36 5.69 0.06
CA ASN A 304 14.88 7.06 -0.02
C ASN A 304 14.35 7.84 -1.25
N ALA A 305 13.07 7.66 -1.58
CA ALA A 305 12.39 8.37 -2.66
C ALA A 305 10.90 8.55 -2.35
N MET A 306 10.33 9.68 -2.78
CA MET A 306 8.88 9.93 -2.77
C MET A 306 8.20 9.25 -3.98
N TYR A 307 6.90 9.03 -3.90
CA TYR A 307 6.12 8.33 -4.93
C TYR A 307 6.19 9.02 -6.30
N GLN A 308 6.07 10.35 -6.34
CA GLN A 308 6.18 11.12 -7.58
C GLN A 308 7.64 11.35 -8.03
N GLU A 309 8.64 10.89 -7.29
CA GLU A 309 10.05 10.96 -7.71
C GLU A 309 10.50 9.72 -8.48
N ILE A 310 9.62 8.72 -8.64
CA ILE A 310 9.96 7.43 -9.22
C ILE A 310 9.06 7.03 -10.37
N ALA A 311 9.64 6.40 -11.38
CA ALA A 311 8.91 5.79 -12.49
C ALA A 311 9.50 4.42 -12.81
N PHE A 312 8.64 3.50 -13.27
CA PHE A 312 9.05 2.23 -13.83
C PHE A 312 8.11 1.81 -14.95
N GLU A 313 8.69 1.35 -16.06
CA GLU A 313 7.95 0.82 -17.19
C GLU A 313 8.66 -0.42 -17.76
N SER A 314 7.94 -1.54 -17.80
CA SER A 314 8.40 -2.83 -18.34
C SER A 314 7.59 -3.29 -19.56
N PHE A 315 6.55 -2.53 -19.92
CA PHE A 315 5.68 -2.76 -21.07
C PHE A 315 4.81 -4.04 -21.04
N GLU A 316 4.82 -4.78 -19.93
CA GLU A 316 4.07 -6.02 -19.78
C GLU A 316 2.57 -5.84 -19.45
N ASP A 317 2.18 -4.67 -18.94
CA ASP A 317 0.80 -4.39 -18.49
C ASP A 317 -0.13 -3.86 -19.59
N TYR A 318 0.32 -3.82 -20.86
CA TYR A 318 -0.45 -3.31 -22.00
C TYR A 318 -1.19 -4.38 -22.78
N LYS A 319 -2.40 -4.08 -23.28
CA LYS A 319 -3.20 -5.02 -24.08
C LYS A 319 -2.82 -4.94 -25.57
N SER A 320 -2.25 -6.02 -26.09
CA SER A 320 -2.19 -6.39 -27.51
C SER A 320 -1.78 -5.28 -28.50
N GLY A 321 -0.50 -4.94 -28.52
CA GLY A 321 0.19 -4.39 -29.70
C GLY A 321 -0.06 -2.92 -30.03
N SER A 322 -0.75 -2.16 -29.18
CA SER A 322 -0.78 -0.70 -29.26
C SER A 322 -0.86 -0.13 -27.86
N PHE A 323 0.06 0.75 -27.51
CA PHE A 323 -0.05 1.54 -26.29
C PHE A 323 -0.70 2.87 -26.67
N SER A 324 -1.80 3.25 -26.02
CA SER A 324 -2.32 4.61 -26.13
C SER A 324 -2.12 5.29 -24.79
N SER A 325 -1.28 6.33 -24.73
CA SER A 325 -1.23 7.19 -23.56
C SER A 325 -2.64 7.77 -23.34
N PRO A 326 -3.32 7.46 -22.22
CA PRO A 326 -4.67 7.92 -22.01
C PRO A 326 -4.70 9.45 -21.86
N GLN A 327 -5.69 10.09 -22.48
CA GLN A 327 -5.92 11.53 -22.36
C GLN A 327 -6.34 11.94 -20.92
N TYR A 328 -6.87 10.97 -20.14
CA TYR A 328 -7.27 11.11 -18.74
C TYR A 328 -7.03 9.78 -18.01
N PRO A 329 -5.87 9.57 -17.37
CA PRO A 329 -5.46 8.23 -16.91
C PRO A 329 -6.27 7.63 -15.75
N TYR A 330 -7.28 8.32 -15.21
CA TYR A 330 -7.66 8.14 -13.80
C TYR A 330 -9.13 7.94 -13.49
N LEU A 331 -10.00 8.14 -14.48
CA LEU A 331 -11.45 7.96 -14.29
C LEU A 331 -11.99 6.70 -14.97
N GLU A 332 -11.30 6.16 -15.99
CA GLU A 332 -11.80 5.03 -16.78
C GLU A 332 -10.74 4.02 -17.26
N ASP A 333 -9.43 4.24 -17.03
CA ASP A 333 -8.39 3.35 -17.55
C ASP A 333 -7.77 2.43 -16.48
N PRO A 334 -7.86 1.10 -16.63
CA PRO A 334 -7.15 0.13 -15.79
C PRO A 334 -5.62 0.11 -15.99
N GLU A 335 -5.10 0.70 -17.08
CA GLU A 335 -3.69 0.58 -17.49
C GLU A 335 -2.86 1.73 -16.88
N ASN A 336 -2.15 1.42 -15.79
CA ASN A 336 -1.36 2.36 -14.99
C ASN A 336 -0.03 2.69 -15.67
N THR A 337 0.01 3.76 -16.45
CA THR A 337 1.26 4.24 -17.06
C THR A 337 1.98 5.14 -16.07
N HIS A 338 3.22 4.83 -15.70
CA HIS A 338 4.06 5.74 -14.89
C HIS A 338 4.90 6.70 -15.74
N LEU A 339 4.81 6.58 -17.07
CA LEU A 339 5.45 7.44 -18.05
C LEU A 339 4.45 7.77 -19.17
N ARG A 340 4.36 9.06 -19.53
CA ARG A 340 3.53 9.52 -20.63
C ARG A 340 4.39 9.74 -21.87
N ILE A 341 4.42 8.74 -22.75
CA ILE A 341 5.14 8.82 -24.03
C ILE A 341 4.20 9.41 -25.09
N GLU A 342 4.66 10.44 -25.79
CA GLU A 342 3.91 11.09 -26.86
C GLU A 342 4.14 10.38 -28.21
N GLY A 343 3.18 10.46 -29.13
CA GLY A 343 3.33 9.93 -30.50
C GLY A 343 2.69 8.54 -30.75
N SER A 344 3.11 7.89 -31.84
CA SER A 344 2.64 6.54 -32.22
C SER A 344 3.48 5.51 -31.49
N LEU A 345 2.86 4.78 -30.56
CA LEU A 345 3.54 3.86 -29.66
C LEU A 345 3.32 2.42 -30.12
N GLU A 346 4.40 1.76 -30.51
CA GLU A 346 4.39 0.37 -30.94
C GLU A 346 5.15 -0.50 -29.92
N LEU A 347 4.53 -1.62 -29.53
CA LEU A 347 5.19 -2.65 -28.75
C LEU A 347 5.88 -3.64 -29.68
N SER A 348 6.98 -4.22 -29.22
CA SER A 348 7.73 -5.22 -29.97
C SER A 348 6.92 -6.50 -30.21
N GLU A 349 7.42 -7.31 -31.15
CA GLU A 349 6.92 -8.67 -31.29
C GLU A 349 7.16 -9.45 -29.99
N LYS A 350 6.21 -10.32 -29.64
CA LYS A 350 6.28 -11.12 -28.42
C LYS A 350 7.62 -11.88 -28.32
N GLY A 351 8.37 -11.61 -27.26
CA GLY A 351 9.65 -12.22 -26.94
C GLY A 351 10.87 -11.45 -27.46
N ASP A 352 10.67 -10.31 -28.13
CA ASP A 352 11.75 -9.38 -28.46
C ASP A 352 11.80 -8.25 -27.43
N SER A 353 12.25 -8.61 -26.23
CA SER A 353 12.36 -7.73 -25.06
C SER A 353 13.61 -8.08 -24.25
N HIS A 354 14.00 -7.20 -23.33
CA HIS A 354 15.09 -7.45 -22.40
C HIS A 354 14.61 -8.37 -21.26
N THR A 355 13.47 -8.04 -20.67
CA THR A 355 12.73 -8.94 -19.78
C THR A 355 11.27 -9.06 -20.20
N GLY A 356 10.52 -10.00 -19.60
CA GLY A 356 9.11 -10.18 -19.96
C GLY A 356 8.91 -10.68 -21.40
N LEU A 357 7.98 -10.06 -22.11
CA LEU A 357 7.51 -10.41 -23.45
C LEU A 357 7.53 -9.23 -24.43
N TYR A 358 7.47 -7.99 -23.98
CA TYR A 358 7.33 -6.81 -24.83
C TYR A 358 8.33 -5.73 -24.44
N SER A 359 8.77 -4.96 -25.42
CA SER A 359 9.53 -3.73 -25.23
C SER A 359 8.91 -2.61 -26.08
N PHE A 360 9.25 -1.36 -25.79
CA PHE A 360 8.87 -0.23 -26.64
C PHE A 360 9.74 -0.17 -27.90
N ILE A 361 9.15 0.09 -29.07
CA ILE A 361 9.85 0.34 -30.33
C ILE A 361 9.54 1.75 -30.83
N THR A 362 10.59 2.50 -31.20
CA THR A 362 10.44 3.82 -31.83
C THR A 362 10.09 3.66 -33.32
N GLY A 363 8.90 4.13 -33.73
CA GLY A 363 8.52 4.17 -35.15
C GLY A 363 9.14 5.36 -35.91
N ASP A 364 9.48 6.43 -35.19
CA ASP A 364 10.03 7.68 -35.71
C ASP A 364 11.50 7.88 -35.26
N PRO A 365 12.26 8.80 -35.90
CA PRO A 365 13.64 9.08 -35.52
C PRO A 365 13.82 9.66 -34.11
N GLU A 366 12.76 10.26 -33.56
CA GLU A 366 12.75 10.93 -32.26
C GLU A 366 11.35 10.81 -31.67
N ILE A 367 11.28 10.38 -30.41
CA ILE A 367 10.04 10.30 -29.63
C ILE A 367 10.30 10.92 -28.26
N GLU A 368 9.36 11.72 -27.77
CA GLU A 368 9.47 12.42 -26.48
C GLU A 368 8.46 11.86 -25.46
N ALA A 369 8.84 11.92 -24.18
CA ALA A 369 7.93 11.71 -23.06
C ALA A 369 8.07 12.89 -22.08
N ASN A 370 6.97 13.59 -21.83
CA ASN A 370 6.93 14.65 -20.82
C ASN A 370 6.90 14.02 -19.42
N LEU A 371 7.95 14.27 -18.63
CA LEU A 371 8.08 13.66 -17.31
C LEU A 371 7.27 14.43 -16.25
N ASP A 372 7.08 15.73 -16.42
CA ASP A 372 6.43 16.60 -15.42
C ASP A 372 4.91 16.40 -15.33
N ASP A 373 4.32 15.61 -16.23
CA ASP A 373 2.89 15.26 -16.20
C ASP A 373 2.55 14.32 -15.03
N LEU A 374 3.49 13.45 -14.65
CA LEU A 374 3.30 12.37 -13.68
C LEU A 374 4.32 12.39 -12.53
N LEU A 375 5.49 13.00 -12.77
CA LEU A 375 6.61 13.03 -11.82
C LEU A 375 6.82 14.44 -11.28
N GLU A 376 7.23 14.51 -10.02
CA GLU A 376 7.64 15.74 -9.34
C GLU A 376 9.12 15.64 -8.97
N PHE A 377 9.95 16.40 -9.67
CA PHE A 377 11.38 16.48 -9.39
C PHE A 377 11.69 17.63 -8.44
N THR A 378 12.54 17.38 -7.45
CA THR A 378 13.04 18.42 -6.54
C THR A 378 14.17 19.20 -7.23
N PRO A 379 14.01 20.50 -7.53
CA PRO A 379 15.04 21.27 -8.22
C PRO A 379 16.38 21.23 -7.49
N GLY A 380 17.47 20.96 -8.23
CA GLY A 380 18.82 20.82 -7.69
C GLY A 380 19.17 19.43 -7.13
N LYS A 381 18.21 18.50 -7.01
CA LYS A 381 18.47 17.11 -6.61
C LYS A 381 18.93 16.29 -7.82
N GLN A 382 19.77 15.29 -7.59
CA GLN A 382 20.27 14.38 -8.63
C GLN A 382 19.34 13.17 -8.79
N TYR A 383 19.07 12.82 -10.04
CA TYR A 383 18.27 11.67 -10.43
C TYR A 383 19.05 10.78 -11.38
N LEU A 384 18.68 9.51 -11.40
CA LEU A 384 19.20 8.47 -12.27
C LEU A 384 18.07 7.91 -13.12
N LEU A 385 18.22 8.00 -14.43
CA LEU A 385 17.45 7.25 -15.41
C LEU A 385 18.29 6.04 -15.84
N GLN A 386 17.68 4.86 -15.81
CA GLN A 386 18.24 3.64 -16.39
C GLN A 386 17.23 3.01 -17.34
N ALA A 387 17.72 2.45 -18.44
CA ALA A 387 16.90 1.68 -19.35
C ALA A 387 17.78 0.66 -20.08
N TRP A 388 17.17 -0.44 -20.50
CA TRP A 388 17.78 -1.34 -21.45
C TRP A 388 17.39 -0.91 -22.85
N ARG A 389 18.37 -0.80 -23.75
CA ARG A 389 18.13 -0.42 -25.14
C ARG A 389 18.75 -1.41 -26.09
N LYS A 390 18.16 -1.49 -27.28
CA LYS A 390 18.70 -2.21 -28.42
C LYS A 390 18.48 -1.33 -29.65
N THR A 391 19.54 -0.64 -30.06
CA THR A 391 19.44 0.46 -31.01
C THR A 391 19.82 0.06 -32.43
N SER A 392 19.20 0.75 -33.39
CA SER A 392 19.71 0.86 -34.76
C SER A 392 20.76 1.99 -34.82
N ALA A 393 21.44 2.19 -35.96
CA ALA A 393 22.51 3.19 -36.05
C ALA A 393 21.99 4.62 -35.74
N GLY A 394 22.47 5.22 -34.65
CA GLY A 394 22.10 6.57 -34.21
C GLY A 394 21.16 6.64 -32.99
N GLY A 395 20.73 5.52 -32.41
CA GLY A 395 19.85 5.54 -31.24
C GLY A 395 20.52 5.99 -29.94
N ALA A 396 19.99 7.02 -29.30
CA ALA A 396 20.42 7.54 -28.01
C ALA A 396 19.21 7.71 -27.07
N LEU A 397 19.49 7.68 -25.77
CA LEU A 397 18.52 8.03 -24.73
C LEU A 397 19.07 9.25 -24.00
N SER A 398 18.27 10.31 -23.92
CA SER A 398 18.68 11.55 -23.27
C SER A 398 17.56 12.14 -22.40
N VAL A 399 17.95 12.99 -21.46
CA VAL A 399 17.03 13.76 -20.62
C VAL A 399 17.28 15.24 -20.87
N GLU A 400 16.27 15.94 -21.40
CA GLU A 400 16.29 17.39 -21.48
C GLU A 400 15.83 17.99 -20.15
N VAL A 401 16.62 18.91 -19.61
CA VAL A 401 16.26 19.70 -18.43
C VAL A 401 16.21 21.17 -18.84
N ASP A 402 15.15 21.87 -18.49
CA ASP A 402 14.94 23.29 -18.83
C ASP A 402 14.98 23.60 -20.34
N ASN A 403 14.54 22.63 -21.17
CA ASN A 403 14.58 22.67 -22.64
C ASN A 403 16.01 22.86 -23.19
N ALA A 404 17.01 22.32 -22.49
CA ALA A 404 18.39 22.30 -22.98
C ALA A 404 18.56 21.27 -24.11
N ASP A 405 19.04 21.74 -25.26
CA ASP A 405 19.36 20.96 -26.46
C ASP A 405 20.87 21.08 -26.79
N PRO A 406 21.61 19.96 -26.97
CA PRO A 406 21.15 18.58 -26.81
C PRO A 406 20.89 18.23 -25.35
N GLY A 407 19.92 17.35 -25.13
CA GLY A 407 19.63 16.77 -23.83
C GLY A 407 20.85 16.05 -23.22
N ILE A 408 20.79 15.79 -21.92
CA ILE A 408 21.83 15.05 -21.20
C ILE A 408 21.77 13.59 -21.64
N VAL A 409 22.77 13.17 -22.43
CA VAL A 409 22.91 11.79 -22.92
C VAL A 409 23.50 10.86 -21.86
N ALA A 410 23.38 9.55 -22.09
CA ALA A 410 23.92 8.51 -21.20
C ALA A 410 25.41 8.69 -20.89
N GLY A 411 25.73 8.82 -19.60
CA GLY A 411 27.10 8.93 -19.10
C GLY A 411 27.81 7.56 -19.02
N LYS A 412 27.04 6.47 -18.98
CA LYS A 412 27.53 5.09 -18.98
C LYS A 412 26.63 4.21 -19.86
N VAL A 413 27.28 3.34 -20.63
CA VAL A 413 26.66 2.30 -21.46
C VAL A 413 27.36 0.98 -21.15
N SER A 414 26.62 -0.07 -20.80
CA SER A 414 27.21 -1.39 -20.56
C SER A 414 27.72 -2.03 -21.86
N PRO A 415 28.58 -3.06 -21.79
CA PRO A 415 28.74 -3.97 -22.91
C PRO A 415 27.39 -4.55 -23.35
N SER A 416 27.26 -4.87 -24.63
CA SER A 416 26.08 -5.55 -25.13
C SER A 416 25.95 -6.96 -24.53
N ILE A 417 24.81 -7.24 -23.92
CA ILE A 417 24.43 -8.53 -23.34
C ILE A 417 23.26 -9.05 -24.17
N GLU A 418 23.52 -10.09 -24.97
CA GLU A 418 22.52 -10.68 -25.87
C GLU A 418 21.82 -9.68 -26.82
N GLY A 419 22.51 -8.58 -27.17
CA GLY A 419 22.00 -7.53 -28.05
C GLY A 419 21.46 -6.30 -27.32
N TRP A 420 21.32 -6.35 -26.00
CA TRP A 420 20.84 -5.26 -25.16
C TRP A 420 21.99 -4.52 -24.47
N GLU A 421 21.86 -3.21 -24.33
CA GLU A 421 22.81 -2.35 -23.61
C GLU A 421 22.08 -1.60 -22.50
N LEU A 422 22.62 -1.64 -21.29
CA LEU A 422 22.14 -0.81 -20.19
C LEU A 422 22.69 0.60 -20.34
N VAL A 423 21.81 1.59 -20.40
CA VAL A 423 22.17 3.01 -20.38
C VAL A 423 21.85 3.64 -19.04
N GLU A 424 22.72 4.54 -18.59
CA GLU A 424 22.54 5.32 -17.36
C GLU A 424 22.73 6.81 -17.66
N VAL A 425 21.70 7.60 -17.37
CA VAL A 425 21.71 9.07 -17.46
C VAL A 425 21.57 9.64 -16.05
N VAL A 426 22.56 10.38 -15.59
CA VAL A 426 22.49 11.14 -14.34
C VAL A 426 22.23 12.59 -14.68
N PHE A 427 21.17 13.17 -14.12
CA PHE A 427 20.82 14.58 -14.34
C PHE A 427 20.52 15.27 -13.01
N ILE A 428 20.69 16.59 -13.00
CA ILE A 428 20.25 17.45 -11.90
C ILE A 428 18.90 18.03 -12.33
N ALA A 429 17.88 17.85 -11.50
CA ALA A 429 16.55 18.35 -11.81
C ALA A 429 16.51 19.89 -11.85
N GLY A 430 15.77 20.42 -12.84
CA GLY A 430 15.49 21.82 -13.04
C GLY A 430 14.00 22.12 -12.84
N THR A 431 13.40 22.84 -13.79
CA THR A 431 11.98 23.22 -13.79
C THR A 431 11.13 22.46 -14.80
N THR A 432 11.71 22.03 -15.92
CA THR A 432 11.02 21.20 -16.93
C THR A 432 11.87 20.01 -17.35
N HIS A 433 11.27 18.85 -17.59
CA HIS A 433 11.96 17.60 -17.87
C HIS A 433 11.30 16.80 -18.99
N LYS A 434 12.10 16.41 -19.98
CA LYS A 434 11.65 15.49 -21.04
C LYS A 434 12.62 14.34 -21.19
N LEU A 435 12.07 13.15 -21.42
CA LEU A 435 12.81 11.98 -21.84
C LEU A 435 12.74 11.90 -23.37
N VAL A 436 13.89 11.78 -24.03
CA VAL A 436 13.97 11.74 -25.49
C VAL A 436 14.58 10.41 -25.93
N PHE A 437 13.84 9.69 -26.76
CA PHE A 437 14.24 8.46 -27.41
C PHE A 437 14.64 8.77 -28.84
N GLU A 438 15.92 8.61 -29.17
CA GLU A 438 16.43 8.81 -30.52
C GLU A 438 16.63 7.48 -31.25
N GLY A 439 16.57 7.54 -32.58
CA GLY A 439 16.86 6.44 -33.50
C GLY A 439 15.61 5.71 -33.97
N GLU A 440 15.41 5.65 -35.28
CA GLU A 440 14.27 4.95 -35.90
C GLU A 440 14.40 3.42 -35.72
N ASN A 441 13.31 2.75 -35.32
CA ASN A 441 13.26 1.31 -35.03
C ASN A 441 14.23 0.86 -33.93
N SER A 442 14.48 1.71 -32.93
CA SER A 442 15.22 1.34 -31.73
C SER A 442 14.28 0.83 -30.65
N GLN A 443 14.76 -0.10 -29.83
CA GLN A 443 13.97 -0.72 -28.77
C GLN A 443 14.46 -0.23 -27.41
N TYR A 444 13.50 0.00 -26.51
CA TYR A 444 13.73 0.40 -25.12
C TYR A 444 12.87 -0.44 -24.20
N ASP A 445 13.44 -0.88 -23.09
CA ASP A 445 12.80 -1.76 -22.14
C ASP A 445 13.23 -1.43 -20.71
N ASP A 446 12.41 -1.88 -19.75
CA ASP A 446 12.67 -1.80 -18.32
C ASP A 446 13.05 -0.37 -17.83
N ILE A 447 12.42 0.67 -18.37
CA ILE A 447 12.78 2.05 -18.08
C ILE A 447 12.49 2.37 -16.61
N LYS A 448 13.48 2.90 -15.87
CA LYS A 448 13.28 3.41 -14.51
C LYS A 448 13.89 4.79 -14.28
N ILE A 449 13.24 5.59 -13.46
CA ILE A 449 13.71 6.89 -12.97
C ILE A 449 13.59 6.89 -11.45
N HIS A 450 14.63 7.35 -10.74
CA HIS A 450 14.59 7.55 -9.29
C HIS A 450 15.70 8.52 -8.83
N PRO A 451 15.64 9.07 -7.60
CA PRO A 451 16.75 9.79 -7.00
C PRO A 451 18.06 9.00 -7.02
N LEU A 452 19.19 9.67 -7.21
CA LEU A 452 20.49 9.01 -7.33
C LEU A 452 20.89 8.23 -6.06
N ASP A 453 20.46 8.70 -4.89
CA ASP A 453 20.70 8.10 -3.58
C ASP A 453 19.59 7.12 -3.14
N ALA A 454 18.64 6.81 -4.03
CA ALA A 454 17.57 5.84 -3.77
C ALA A 454 17.98 4.41 -4.12
N GLY A 455 17.53 3.45 -3.30
CA GLY A 455 17.55 2.03 -3.65
C GLY A 455 16.28 1.67 -4.42
N PHE A 456 16.40 0.98 -5.55
CA PHE A 456 15.26 0.70 -6.43
C PHE A 456 15.23 -0.78 -6.85
N VAL A 457 14.05 -1.40 -6.80
CA VAL A 457 13.81 -2.76 -7.30
C VAL A 457 12.56 -2.77 -8.18
N GLY A 458 12.68 -3.29 -9.40
CA GLY A 458 11.58 -3.47 -10.34
C GLY A 458 11.12 -4.94 -10.43
N TYR A 459 9.84 -5.16 -10.66
CA TYR A 459 9.21 -6.47 -10.79
C TYR A 459 8.45 -6.54 -12.11
N VAL A 460 8.75 -7.59 -12.87
CA VAL A 460 8.13 -7.88 -14.16
C VAL A 460 7.32 -9.15 -14.01
N TYR A 461 6.07 -9.11 -14.47
CA TYR A 461 5.12 -10.21 -14.30
C TYR A 461 4.63 -10.71 -15.65
N ASP A 462 4.23 -11.97 -15.69
CA ASP A 462 3.39 -12.46 -16.78
C ASP A 462 1.95 -11.99 -16.56
N ARG A 463 1.41 -11.23 -17.52
CA ARG A 463 0.07 -10.63 -17.45
C ARG A 463 -1.05 -11.62 -17.12
N TYR A 464 -0.98 -12.86 -17.61
CA TYR A 464 -2.10 -13.79 -17.47
C TYR A 464 -2.05 -14.60 -16.18
N SER A 465 -0.84 -15.00 -15.76
CA SER A 465 -0.63 -15.82 -14.57
C SER A 465 -0.29 -15.01 -13.32
N HIS A 466 0.02 -13.71 -13.47
CA HIS A 466 0.48 -12.81 -12.41
C HIS A 466 1.73 -13.33 -11.68
N ARG A 467 2.52 -14.19 -12.34
CA ARG A 467 3.77 -14.71 -11.79
C ARG A 467 4.91 -13.79 -12.16
N VAL A 468 5.80 -13.55 -11.20
CA VAL A 468 7.04 -12.80 -11.42
C VAL A 468 7.90 -13.54 -12.42
N THR A 469 8.17 -12.92 -13.56
CA THR A 469 9.05 -13.43 -14.63
C THR A 469 10.47 -12.89 -14.49
N ALA A 470 10.62 -11.64 -14.03
CA ALA A 470 11.92 -11.05 -13.72
C ALA A 470 11.86 -10.09 -12.54
N VAL A 471 12.99 -9.94 -11.84
CA VAL A 471 13.21 -8.92 -10.82
C VAL A 471 14.49 -8.17 -11.18
N LEU A 472 14.39 -6.86 -11.38
CA LEU A 472 15.51 -5.97 -11.67
C LEU A 472 16.07 -5.43 -10.37
N ASP A 473 17.36 -5.66 -10.12
CA ASP A 473 18.00 -5.19 -8.89
C ASP A 473 18.39 -3.69 -8.96
N ALA A 474 19.01 -3.18 -7.89
CA ALA A 474 19.41 -1.77 -7.81
C ALA A 474 20.38 -1.35 -8.93
N ASN A 475 21.20 -2.26 -9.43
CA ASN A 475 22.10 -2.02 -10.56
C ASN A 475 21.42 -2.30 -11.91
N HIS A 476 20.11 -2.59 -11.89
CA HIS A 476 19.25 -2.82 -13.04
C HIS A 476 19.53 -4.11 -13.82
N PHE A 477 20.22 -5.08 -13.20
CA PHE A 477 20.40 -6.42 -13.76
C PHE A 477 19.23 -7.33 -13.40
N ALA A 478 18.80 -8.15 -14.35
CA ALA A 478 17.65 -9.01 -14.19
C ALA A 478 17.97 -10.33 -13.43
N THR A 479 17.08 -10.73 -12.53
CA THR A 479 16.94 -12.11 -12.06
C THR A 479 15.68 -12.70 -12.65
N VAL A 480 15.82 -13.65 -13.58
CA VAL A 480 14.75 -14.23 -14.38
C VAL A 480 14.30 -15.57 -13.80
N TYR A 481 12.99 -15.76 -13.73
CA TYR A 481 12.32 -16.94 -13.20
C TYR A 481 11.56 -17.65 -14.31
N SER A 482 11.81 -18.95 -14.48
CA SER A 482 11.09 -19.79 -15.45
C SER A 482 10.25 -20.84 -14.74
N TYR A 483 9.02 -21.02 -15.21
CA TYR A 483 8.04 -21.94 -14.64
C TYR A 483 7.69 -23.04 -15.66
N ASP A 484 7.32 -24.22 -15.16
CA ASP A 484 6.75 -25.27 -16.01
C ASP A 484 5.25 -25.06 -16.29
N HIS A 485 4.65 -25.96 -17.07
CA HIS A 485 3.22 -25.91 -17.41
C HIS A 485 2.31 -25.99 -16.18
N ASP A 486 2.74 -26.68 -15.12
CA ASP A 486 2.00 -26.79 -13.86
C ASP A 486 2.20 -25.55 -12.97
N GLY A 487 3.08 -24.64 -13.38
CA GLY A 487 3.38 -23.40 -12.68
C GLY A 487 4.40 -23.48 -11.57
N VAL A 488 5.17 -24.57 -11.54
CA VAL A 488 6.26 -24.74 -10.57
C VAL A 488 7.52 -24.08 -11.10
N LEU A 489 8.23 -23.36 -10.23
CA LEU A 489 9.52 -22.75 -10.57
C LEU A 489 10.54 -23.84 -10.92
N VAL A 490 11.09 -23.77 -12.13
CA VAL A 490 12.07 -24.74 -12.64
C VAL A 490 13.46 -24.16 -12.83
N LYS A 491 13.59 -22.85 -13.04
CA LYS A 491 14.89 -22.21 -13.25
C LYS A 491 14.91 -20.79 -12.69
N THR A 492 16.02 -20.44 -12.06
CA THR A 492 16.37 -19.06 -11.69
C THR A 492 17.73 -18.74 -12.30
N ALA A 493 17.80 -17.68 -13.10
CA ALA A 493 19.01 -17.18 -13.69
C ALA A 493 19.20 -15.70 -13.33
N LYS A 494 20.46 -15.29 -13.11
CA LYS A 494 20.81 -13.90 -12.87
C LYS A 494 21.69 -13.38 -13.99
N GLU A 495 21.34 -12.21 -14.49
CA GLU A 495 22.11 -11.47 -15.45
C GLU A 495 23.39 -10.92 -14.84
N THR A 496 24.44 -10.86 -15.66
CA THR A 496 25.74 -10.28 -15.30
C THR A 496 26.31 -9.56 -16.51
N GLU A 497 27.35 -8.75 -16.33
CA GLU A 497 28.10 -8.12 -17.43
C GLU A 497 28.65 -9.11 -18.48
N ARG A 498 28.67 -10.41 -18.19
CA ARG A 498 29.10 -11.48 -19.09
C ARG A 498 27.95 -12.36 -19.60
N GLY A 499 26.70 -11.91 -19.44
CA GLY A 499 25.49 -12.65 -19.76
C GLY A 499 24.89 -13.42 -18.58
N TYR A 500 23.81 -14.16 -18.87
CA TYR A 500 23.02 -14.87 -17.88
C TYR A 500 23.76 -16.05 -17.24
N LYS A 501 23.72 -16.14 -15.91
CA LYS A 501 24.18 -17.28 -15.13
C LYS A 501 23.03 -17.96 -14.42
N THR A 502 22.88 -19.26 -14.64
CA THR A 502 21.87 -20.05 -13.91
C THR A 502 22.33 -20.22 -12.46
N ILE A 503 21.49 -19.78 -11.51
CA ILE A 503 21.71 -19.94 -10.08
C ILE A 503 21.17 -21.30 -9.63
N GLN A 504 19.94 -21.61 -10.05
CA GLN A 504 19.24 -22.82 -9.66
C GLN A 504 18.46 -23.37 -10.85
N SER A 505 18.45 -24.69 -10.97
CA SER A 505 17.64 -25.40 -11.95
C SER A 505 17.13 -26.70 -11.33
N THR A 506 15.84 -26.98 -11.52
CA THR A 506 15.17 -28.20 -11.06
C THR A 506 14.52 -28.87 -12.26
N LEU A 507 14.92 -30.12 -12.55
CA LEU A 507 14.32 -30.93 -13.61
C LEU A 507 13.39 -31.96 -12.99
N ARG A 508 12.11 -31.95 -13.40
CA ARG A 508 11.14 -33.00 -13.07
C ARG A 508 10.91 -33.88 -14.28
N ASN A 509 11.02 -35.19 -14.09
CA ASN A 509 10.73 -36.17 -15.14
C ASN A 509 9.35 -36.79 -14.87
N THR A 510 8.32 -36.27 -15.53
CA THR A 510 6.98 -36.87 -15.52
C THR A 510 6.90 -37.90 -16.64
N LYS A 511 6.86 -39.18 -16.26
CA LYS A 511 6.70 -40.30 -17.20
C LYS A 511 5.33 -40.18 -17.86
N GLN A 512 5.29 -39.91 -19.18
CA GLN A 512 4.04 -39.97 -19.96
C GLN A 512 3.38 -41.34 -19.76
N ARG A 513 2.14 -41.33 -19.26
CA ARG A 513 1.31 -42.52 -19.20
C ARG A 513 0.96 -42.90 -20.64
N SER A 514 1.56 -43.97 -21.15
CA SER A 514 1.21 -44.56 -22.44
C SER A 514 -0.30 -44.83 -22.47
N GLY A 515 -1.00 -44.12 -23.35
CA GLY A 515 -2.42 -44.31 -23.58
C GLY A 515 -2.70 -45.75 -23.99
N THR A 516 -3.68 -46.36 -23.34
CA THR A 516 -4.20 -47.67 -23.71
C THR A 516 -4.65 -47.62 -25.17
N PRO A 517 -4.29 -48.59 -26.03
CA PRO A 517 -4.85 -48.65 -27.38
C PRO A 517 -6.36 -48.85 -27.25
N GLN A 518 -7.16 -47.95 -27.82
CA GLN A 518 -8.56 -48.23 -28.04
C GLN A 518 -8.65 -49.38 -29.04
N SER A 519 -9.20 -50.51 -28.57
CA SER A 519 -9.57 -51.68 -29.37
C SER A 519 -10.85 -51.43 -30.15
#